data_AF-A0A4P5X7V0-F1
#
_entry.id   AF-A0A4P5X7V0-F1
#
_cell.length_a   1.000
_cell.length_b   1.000
_cell.length_c   1.000
_cell.angle_alpha   90.00
_cell.angle_beta   90.00
_cell.angle_gamma   90.00
#
_symmetry.space_group_name_H-M   'P 1'
#
loop_
_entity.id
_entity.type
_entity.pdbx_description
1 polymer ?
#
loop_
_entity_poly.entity_id
_entity_poly.type
_entity_poly.pdbx_seq_one_letter_code
_entity_poly.pdbx_strand_id
1 'polypeptide(L)'
;MKEVIAIVKPFLAERVLEALRLAPLEACTVREVKGYGRQKSYLDQYGDSDYSLAFLPKVEIQCWVEDARVDEVVERIVQVARTGRMGDGKVFILPAVAHPVV
;
A
#
# COMPACT_ATOMS: atom_id res chain seq x y z
N MET A 1 -5.94 18.48 -0.65
CA MET A 1 -5.21 17.39 0.00
C MET A 1 -5.64 16.08 -0.64
N LYS A 2 -4.78 15.06 -0.64
CA LYS A 2 -5.12 13.70 -1.05
C LYS A 2 -4.88 12.73 0.09
N GLU A 3 -5.66 11.66 0.09
CA GLU A 3 -5.38 10.46 0.86
C GLU A 3 -4.67 9.47 -0.04
N VAL A 4 -3.49 9.03 0.37
CA VAL A 4 -2.69 8.01 -0.31
C VAL A 4 -2.80 6.71 0.48
N ILE A 5 -3.30 5.65 -0.16
CA ILE A 5 -3.42 4.30 0.41
C ILE A 5 -2.49 3.37 -0.34
N ALA A 6 -1.45 2.88 0.33
CA ALA A 6 -0.50 1.91 -0.22
C ALA A 6 -0.71 0.54 0.40
N ILE A 7 -1.12 -0.44 -0.42
CA ILE A 7 -1.15 -1.86 -0.05
C ILE A 7 0.15 -2.48 -0.53
N VAL A 8 0.97 -2.99 0.39
CA VAL A 8 2.31 -3.50 0.10
C VAL A 8 2.54 -4.89 0.70
N LYS A 9 3.64 -5.55 0.28
CA LYS A 9 4.12 -6.78 0.91
C LYS A 9 4.57 -6.51 2.35
N PRO A 10 4.24 -7.36 3.33
CA PRO A 10 4.55 -7.10 4.73
C PRO A 10 6.03 -6.80 5.00
N PHE A 11 6.95 -7.57 4.42
CA PHE A 11 8.39 -7.38 4.62
C PHE A 11 8.97 -6.09 4.00
N LEU A 12 8.19 -5.35 3.21
CA LEU A 12 8.58 -4.05 2.66
C LEU A 12 7.96 -2.87 3.40
N ALA A 13 6.99 -3.10 4.29
CA ALA A 13 6.24 -2.03 4.93
C ALA A 13 7.15 -1.09 5.73
N GLU A 14 8.04 -1.65 6.56
CA GLU A 14 8.99 -0.85 7.35
C GLU A 14 9.92 -0.02 6.46
N ARG A 15 10.39 -0.59 5.34
CA ARG A 15 11.24 0.14 4.38
C ARG A 15 10.49 1.28 3.69
N VAL A 16 9.20 1.09 3.41
CA VAL A 16 8.35 2.17 2.86
C VAL A 16 8.20 3.28 3.89
N LEU A 17 7.94 2.95 5.16
CA LEU A 17 7.84 3.94 6.24
C LEU A 17 9.15 4.71 6.43
N GLU A 18 10.29 4.04 6.35
CA GLU A 18 11.61 4.68 6.41
C GLU A 18 11.83 5.68 5.26
N ALA A 19 11.47 5.30 4.03
CA ALA A 19 11.60 6.19 2.86
C ALA A 19 10.66 7.41 2.93
N LEU A 20 9.55 7.27 3.63
CA LEU A 20 8.57 8.33 3.88
C LEU A 20 8.95 9.24 5.07
N ARG A 21 9.88 8.84 5.94
CA ARG A 21 10.32 9.65 7.09
C ARG A 21 10.90 11.01 6.70
N LEU A 22 11.51 11.11 5.53
CA LEU A 22 12.07 12.36 4.99
C LEU A 22 11.13 13.06 4.00
N ALA A 23 9.94 12.50 3.77
CA ALA A 23 8.90 13.13 2.97
C ALA A 23 8.12 14.15 3.82
N PRO A 24 7.47 15.16 3.21
CA PRO A 24 6.66 16.16 3.91
C PRO A 24 5.31 15.56 4.37
N LEU A 25 5.35 14.60 5.29
CA LEU A 25 4.18 13.92 5.84
C LEU A 25 4.07 14.25 7.33
N GLU A 26 2.90 14.67 7.77
CA GLU A 26 2.63 14.90 9.19
C GLU A 26 2.46 13.58 9.95
N ALA A 27 1.71 12.64 9.38
CA ALA A 27 1.43 11.34 9.97
C ALA A 27 1.04 10.29 8.90
N CYS A 28 1.18 9.02 9.28
CA CYS A 28 0.61 7.90 8.54
C CYS A 28 -0.02 6.88 9.51
N THR A 29 -1.01 6.14 9.02
CA THR A 29 -1.65 5.01 9.70
C THR A 29 -1.22 3.73 9.03
N VAL A 30 -0.92 2.69 9.81
CA VAL A 30 -0.51 1.38 9.31
C VAL A 30 -1.41 0.30 9.87
N ARG A 31 -1.90 -0.60 9.01
CA ARG A 31 -2.73 -1.74 9.44
C ARG A 31 -2.43 -3.00 8.64
N GLU A 32 -2.55 -4.14 9.30
CA GLU A 32 -2.49 -5.44 8.63
C GLU A 32 -3.81 -5.72 7.90
N VAL A 33 -3.72 -6.15 6.65
CA VAL A 33 -4.88 -6.43 5.81
C VAL A 33 -4.71 -7.74 5.04
N LYS A 34 -5.81 -8.24 4.48
CA LYS A 34 -5.87 -9.46 3.70
C LYS A 34 -6.22 -9.12 2.25
N GLY A 35 -5.33 -9.47 1.33
CA GLY A 35 -5.48 -9.24 -0.10
C GLY A 35 -6.06 -10.45 -0.83
N TYR A 36 -6.96 -10.18 -1.78
CA TYR A 36 -7.48 -11.14 -2.74
C TYR A 36 -7.24 -10.62 -4.17
N GLY A 37 -6.82 -11.47 -5.11
CA GLY A 37 -6.62 -11.05 -6.50
C GLY A 37 -5.76 -12.00 -7.34
N ARG A 38 -5.29 -11.50 -8.48
CA ARG A 38 -4.57 -12.28 -9.52
C ARG A 38 -3.31 -13.00 -9.03
N GLN A 39 -2.72 -12.55 -7.91
CA GLN A 39 -1.61 -13.26 -7.27
C GLN A 39 -1.97 -14.72 -6.96
N LYS A 40 -3.25 -14.95 -6.65
CA LYS A 40 -3.80 -16.27 -6.37
C LYS A 40 -4.03 -17.09 -7.64
N SER A 41 -4.49 -16.50 -8.74
CA SER A 41 -4.74 -17.22 -10.00
C SER A 41 -3.51 -17.95 -10.55
N TYR A 42 -2.30 -17.52 -10.19
CA TYR A 42 -1.06 -18.26 -10.51
C TYR A 42 -0.79 -19.42 -9.55
N LEU A 43 -1.19 -19.32 -8.28
CA LEU A 43 -1.12 -20.40 -7.29
C LEU A 43 -2.22 -21.45 -7.52
N ASP A 44 -3.41 -21.02 -7.95
CA ASP A 44 -4.58 -21.88 -8.22
C ASP A 44 -4.39 -22.76 -9.48
N GLN A 45 -3.41 -22.47 -10.35
CA GLN A 45 -3.01 -23.37 -11.43
C GLN A 45 -2.42 -24.71 -10.92
N TYR A 46 -2.17 -24.84 -9.61
CA TYR A 46 -1.49 -25.98 -9.01
C TYR A 46 -2.37 -26.92 -8.15
N GLY A 47 -3.71 -26.79 -8.13
CA GLY A 47 -4.57 -27.91 -7.73
C GLY A 47 -5.90 -27.60 -7.02
N ASP A 48 -6.82 -28.57 -7.12
CA ASP A 48 -8.09 -28.68 -6.39
C ASP A 48 -7.83 -28.88 -4.90
N SER A 49 -7.66 -27.79 -4.15
CA SER A 49 -7.62 -27.85 -2.69
C SER A 49 -8.43 -26.73 -2.08
N ASP A 50 -8.93 -26.95 -0.87
CA ASP A 50 -9.80 -26.08 -0.05
C ASP A 50 -9.25 -24.66 0.23
N TYR A 51 -8.12 -24.28 -0.40
CA TYR A 51 -7.49 -22.96 -0.36
C TYR A 51 -8.08 -21.94 -1.33
N SER A 52 -9.14 -22.27 -2.10
CA SER A 52 -9.77 -21.36 -3.08
C SER A 52 -10.30 -20.04 -2.49
N LEU A 53 -10.48 -19.96 -1.17
CA LEU A 53 -10.89 -18.74 -0.45
C LEU A 53 -9.80 -18.13 0.46
N ALA A 54 -8.58 -18.67 0.47
CA ALA A 54 -7.49 -18.11 1.26
C ALA A 54 -7.08 -16.70 0.78
N PHE A 55 -6.94 -15.78 1.73
CA PHE A 55 -6.42 -14.43 1.52
C PHE A 55 -4.90 -14.39 1.79
N LEU A 56 -4.19 -13.49 1.10
CA LEU A 56 -2.76 -13.27 1.31
C LEU A 56 -2.52 -12.09 2.25
N PRO A 57 -1.62 -12.20 3.25
CA PRO A 57 -1.32 -11.09 4.14
C PRO A 57 -0.65 -9.94 3.40
N LYS A 58 -1.06 -8.72 3.72
CA LYS A 58 -0.54 -7.45 3.22
C LYS A 58 -0.50 -6.43 4.35
N VAL A 59 0.20 -5.33 4.11
CA VAL A 59 0.16 -4.16 4.99
C VAL A 59 -0.42 -3.00 4.20
N GLU A 60 -1.35 -2.28 4.80
CA GLU A 60 -1.86 -1.02 4.31
C GLU A 60 -1.18 0.13 5.05
N ILE A 61 -0.65 1.10 4.30
CA ILE A 61 -0.11 2.35 4.78
C ILE A 61 -0.98 3.47 4.20
N GLN A 62 -1.58 4.27 5.07
CA GLN A 62 -2.46 5.36 4.72
C GLN A 62 -1.85 6.69 5.19
N CYS A 63 -1.75 7.69 4.32
CA CYS A 63 -1.27 9.02 4.69
C CYS A 63 -2.01 10.12 3.94
N TRP A 64 -1.98 11.33 4.51
CA TRP A 64 -2.56 12.52 3.90
C TRP A 64 -1.46 13.44 3.41
N VAL A 65 -1.60 13.89 2.17
CA VAL A 65 -0.55 14.61 1.45
C VAL A 65 -1.13 15.85 0.80
N GLU A 66 -0.42 16.97 0.87
CA GLU A 66 -0.74 18.14 0.05
C GLU A 66 -0.73 17.79 -1.44
N ASP A 67 -1.67 18.35 -2.22
CA ASP A 67 -1.83 17.98 -3.63
C ASP A 67 -0.52 18.17 -4.43
N ALA A 68 0.28 19.18 -4.09
CA ALA A 68 1.55 19.48 -4.75
C ALA A 68 2.66 18.44 -4.51
N ARG A 69 2.52 17.56 -3.52
CA ARG A 69 3.56 16.57 -3.11
C ARG A 69 3.13 15.13 -3.31
N VAL A 70 1.92 14.89 -3.81
CA VAL A 70 1.36 13.54 -4.00
C VAL A 70 2.25 12.69 -4.90
N ASP A 71 2.69 13.23 -6.03
CA ASP A 71 3.50 12.48 -7.00
C ASP A 71 4.84 12.04 -6.41
N GLU A 72 5.51 12.92 -5.66
CA GLU A 72 6.77 12.58 -4.97
C GLU A 72 6.57 11.45 -3.95
N VAL A 73 5.51 11.53 -3.14
CA VAL A 73 5.20 10.51 -2.13
C VAL A 73 4.90 9.16 -2.78
N VAL A 74 4.06 9.16 -3.82
CA VAL A 74 3.70 7.95 -4.57
C VAL A 74 4.91 7.33 -5.23
N GLU A 75 5.77 8.14 -5.86
CA GLU A 75 6.99 7.65 -6.49
C GLU A 75 7.92 6.97 -5.48
N ARG A 76 8.16 7.58 -4.31
CA ARG A 76 8.96 6.97 -3.24
C ARG A 76 8.39 5.64 -2.77
N ILE A 77 7.07 5.57 -2.55
CA ILE A 77 6.39 4.32 -2.17
C ILE A 77 6.63 3.25 -3.24
N VAL A 78 6.41 3.58 -4.51
CA VAL A 78 6.55 2.64 -5.64
C VAL A 78 7.99 2.16 -5.78
N GLN A 79 8.98 3.04 -5.68
CA GLN A 79 10.40 2.69 -5.78
C GLN A 79 10.82 1.65 -4.73
N VAL A 80 10.27 1.72 -3.51
CA VAL A 80 10.61 0.81 -2.41
C VAL A 80 9.76 -0.46 -2.42
N ALA A 81 8.46 -0.33 -2.70
CA ALA A 81 7.51 -1.43 -2.64
C ALA A 81 7.60 -2.38 -3.86
N ARG A 82 8.16 -1.92 -4.98
CA ARG A 82 8.25 -2.71 -6.22
C ARG A 82 9.42 -3.68 -6.20
N THR A 83 9.11 -4.97 -6.24
CA THR A 83 10.09 -6.06 -6.43
C THR A 83 10.15 -6.55 -7.87
N GLY A 84 9.18 -6.14 -8.70
CA GLY A 84 9.03 -6.63 -10.07
C GLY A 84 8.33 -7.99 -10.15
N ARG A 85 7.92 -8.56 -9.02
CA ARG A 85 7.17 -9.81 -8.95
C ARG A 85 5.69 -9.55 -8.72
N MET A 86 4.85 -10.47 -9.16
CA MET A 86 3.41 -10.40 -8.89
C MET A 86 3.14 -10.27 -7.39
N GLY A 87 2.16 -9.43 -7.05
CA GLY A 87 1.75 -9.22 -5.66
C GLY A 87 2.46 -8.12 -4.91
N ASP A 88 3.23 -7.25 -5.57
CA ASP A 88 3.83 -6.05 -4.95
C ASP A 88 2.78 -5.14 -4.31
N GLY A 89 1.56 -5.15 -4.85
CA GLY A 89 0.40 -4.45 -4.29
C GLY A 89 -0.04 -3.29 -5.18
N LYS A 90 -0.65 -2.28 -4.58
CA LYS A 90 -1.22 -1.12 -5.30
C LYS A 90 -1.16 0.13 -4.42
N VAL A 91 -1.08 1.29 -5.07
CA VAL A 91 -1.23 2.59 -4.45
C VAL A 91 -2.49 3.25 -5.01
N PHE A 92 -3.32 3.81 -4.15
CA PHE A 92 -4.53 4.55 -4.49
C PHE A 92 -4.38 5.99 -4.02
N ILE A 93 -4.97 6.90 -4.78
CA ILE A 93 -5.03 8.33 -4.46
C ILE A 93 -6.50 8.72 -4.46
N LEU A 94 -7.00 9.15 -3.31
CA LEU A 94 -8.38 9.59 -3.14
C LEU A 94 -8.44 11.09 -2.82
N PRO A 95 -9.52 11.78 -3.22
CA PRO A 95 -9.75 13.15 -2.76
C PRO A 95 -9.97 13.15 -1.25
N ALA A 96 -9.29 14.07 -0.55
CA ALA A 96 -9.46 14.26 0.89
C ALA A 96 -9.77 15.73 1.20
N VAL A 97 -10.74 15.94 2.09
CA VAL A 97 -11.06 17.25 2.65
C VAL A 97 -10.80 17.16 4.15
N ALA A 98 -9.82 17.91 4.62
CA ALA A 98 -9.54 18.05 6.05
C ALA A 98 -10.36 19.21 6.62
N HIS A 99 -10.97 18.99 7.79
CA HIS A 99 -11.56 20.05 8.58
C HIS A 99 -10.74 20.20 9.86
N PRO A 100 -10.32 21.42 10.23
CA PRO A 100 -9.59 21.63 11.47
C PRO A 100 -10.46 21.22 12.65
N VAL A 101 -9.90 20.41 13.53
CA VAL A 101 -10.46 20.14 14.85
C VAL A 101 -9.53 20.88 15.80
N VAL A 102 -9.95 22.09 16.17
CA VAL A 102 -9.21 23.23 16.79
C VAL A 102 -8.23 24.00 15.89
#